data_AF-D9TRD5-F1
#
_entry.id   AF-D9TRD5-F1
#
_cell.length_a   1.000
_cell.length_b   1.000
_cell.length_c   1.000
_cell.angle_alpha   90.00
_cell.angle_beta   90.00
_cell.angle_gamma   90.00
#
_symmetry.space_group_name_H-M   'P 1'
#
loop_
_entity.id
_entity.type
_entity.pdbx_description
1 polymer ?
#
loop_
_entity_poly.entity_id
_entity_poly.type
_entity_poly.pdbx_seq_one_letter_code
_entity_poly.pdbx_strand_id
1 'polypeptide(L)' 'MITKEMIDRINFLYHKSKSEGLTEEEKLEQLKLRREYIKEIRNRVKQQLDNIEFVDQHECSDDCCHHHHSR' A
#
# COMPACT_ATOMS: atom_id res chain seq x y z
N MET A 1 12.06 -4.66 5.31
CA MET A 1 11.99 -3.77 4.13
C MET A 1 11.47 -4.57 2.95
N ILE A 2 10.46 -4.08 2.24
CA ILE A 2 9.94 -4.72 1.02
C ILE A 2 10.90 -4.42 -0.13
N THR A 3 11.55 -5.45 -0.68
CA THR A 3 12.43 -5.34 -1.86
C THR A 3 11.72 -5.83 -3.12
N LYS A 4 12.15 -5.36 -4.30
CA LYS A 4 11.65 -5.88 -5.59
C LYS A 4 11.90 -7.37 -5.74
N GLU A 5 13.10 -7.83 -5.39
CA GLU A 5 13.47 -9.24 -5.44
C GLU A 5 12.51 -10.14 -4.65
N MET A 6 12.06 -9.69 -3.48
CA MET A 6 11.09 -10.42 -2.66
C MET A 6 9.74 -10.56 -3.38
N ILE A 7 9.26 -9.50 -4.03
CA ILE A 7 8.01 -9.50 -4.79
C ILE A 7 8.15 -10.40 -6.03
N ASP A 8 9.26 -10.27 -6.76
CA ASP A 8 9.54 -11.05 -7.96
C ASP A 8 9.61 -12.54 -7.64
N ARG A 9 10.24 -12.91 -6.51
CA ARG A 9 10.29 -14.29 -6.02
C ARG A 9 8.91 -14.83 -5.66
N ILE A 10 8.07 -14.05 -4.98
CA ILE A 10 6.69 -14.43 -4.66
C ILE A 10 5.89 -14.68 -5.94
N ASN A 11 6.04 -13.81 -6.95
CA ASN A 11 5.36 -13.94 -8.24
C ASN A 11 5.85 -15.17 -9.01
N PHE A 12 7.16 -15.40 -9.05
CA PHE A 12 7.75 -16.59 -9.67
C PHE A 12 7.17 -17.89 -9.06
N LEU A 13 7.20 -17.99 -7.72
CA LEU A 13 6.63 -19.15 -7.01
C LEU A 13 5.13 -19.28 -7.25
N TYR A 14 4.41 -18.16 -7.36
CA TYR A 14 2.98 -18.18 -7.68
C TYR A 14 2.72 -18.73 -9.09
N HIS A 15 3.46 -18.28 -10.10
CA HIS A 15 3.31 -18.78 -11.47
C HIS A 15 3.66 -20.26 -11.56
N LYS A 16 4.76 -20.68 -10.92
CA LYS A 16 5.15 -22.09 -10.83
C LYS A 16 4.08 -22.96 -10.17
N SER A 17 3.46 -22.46 -9.10
CA SER A 17 2.34 -23.15 -8.42
C SER A 17 1.12 -23.39 -9.30
N LYS A 18 0.92 -22.51 -10.30
CA LYS A 18 -0.22 -22.54 -11.22
C LYS A 18 0.03 -23.43 -12.43
N SER A 19 1.27 -23.53 -12.90
CA SER A 19 1.63 -24.36 -14.06
C SER A 19 1.95 -25.79 -13.68
N GLU A 20 2.92 -25.99 -12.78
CA GLU A 20 3.56 -27.29 -12.53
C GLU A 20 3.30 -27.80 -11.11
N GLY A 21 2.85 -26.91 -10.22
CA GLY A 21 2.76 -27.16 -8.79
C GLY A 21 4.03 -26.73 -8.04
N LEU A 22 3.92 -26.61 -6.71
CA LEU A 22 5.04 -26.27 -5.84
C LEU A 22 5.48 -27.51 -5.07
N THR A 23 6.80 -27.67 -4.92
CA THR A 23 7.34 -28.62 -3.93
C THR A 23 7.06 -28.13 -2.51
N GLU A 24 7.14 -29.01 -1.52
CA GLU A 24 6.90 -28.63 -0.11
C GLU A 24 7.90 -27.56 0.38
N GLU A 25 9.16 -27.63 -0.07
CA GLU A 25 10.19 -26.63 0.23
C GLU A 25 9.83 -25.25 -0.34
N GLU A 26 9.34 -25.20 -1.58
CA GLU A 26 8.94 -23.96 -2.23
C GLU A 26 7.65 -23.38 -1.63
N LYS A 27 6.72 -24.23 -1.15
CA LYS A 27 5.56 -23.77 -0.38
C LYS A 27 5.98 -23.12 0.93
N LEU A 28 6.94 -23.71 1.64
CA LEU A 28 7.49 -23.14 2.87
C LEU A 28 8.18 -21.80 2.60
N GLU A 29 8.95 -21.71 1.51
CA GLU A 29 9.57 -20.45 1.07
C GLU A 29 8.50 -19.39 0.77
N GLN A 30 7.49 -19.73 -0.03
CA GLN A 30 6.39 -18.84 -0.38
C GLN A 30 5.63 -18.34 0.87
N LEU A 31 5.35 -19.23 1.82
CA LEU A 31 4.70 -18.88 3.09
C LEU A 31 5.54 -17.91 3.92
N LYS A 32 6.86 -18.14 4.00
CA LYS A 32 7.78 -17.27 4.72
C LYS A 32 7.81 -15.87 4.10
N LEU A 33 7.99 -15.80 2.77
CA LEU A 33 8.03 -14.54 2.03
C LEU A 33 6.71 -13.76 2.13
N ARG A 34 5.57 -14.43 2.00
CA ARG A 34 4.24 -13.80 2.16
C ARG A 34 4.02 -13.26 3.57
N ARG A 35 4.43 -14.00 4.60
CA ARG A 35 4.30 -13.55 6.00
C ARG A 35 5.11 -12.28 6.24
N GLU A 36 6.35 -12.25 5.74
CA GLU A 36 7.21 -11.09 5.86
C GLU A 36 6.66 -9.88 5.10
N TYR A 37 6.20 -10.09 3.86
CA TYR A 37 5.54 -9.05 3.06
C TYR A 37 4.32 -8.44 3.79
N ILE A 38 3.41 -9.27 4.32
CA ILE A 38 2.22 -8.80 5.01
C ILE A 38 2.57 -8.02 6.28
N LYS A 39 3.58 -8.48 7.04
CA LYS A 39 4.05 -7.79 8.23
C LYS A 39 4.53 -6.38 7.90
N GLU A 40 5.35 -6.25 6.87
CA GLU A 40 5.91 -4.98 6.44
C GLU A 40 4.84 -4.04 5.86
N ILE A 41 3.93 -4.57 5.04
CA ILE A 41 2.78 -3.82 4.52
C ILE A 41 1.91 -3.31 5.66
N ARG A 42 1.58 -4.15 6.64
CA ARG A 42 0.77 -3.74 7.80
C ARG A 42 1.45 -2.61 8.58
N ASN A 43 2.77 -2.68 8.76
CA ASN A 43 3.51 -1.61 9.42
C ASN A 43 3.48 -0.31 8.60
N ARG A 44 3.71 -0.39 7.28
CA ARG A 44 3.64 0.77 6.40
C ARG A 44 2.25 1.41 6.38
N VAL A 45 1.18 0.61 6.34
CA VAL A 45 -0.20 1.11 6.36
C VAL A 45 -0.49 1.80 7.69
N LYS A 46 -0.07 1.23 8.83
CA LYS A 46 -0.21 1.90 10.14
C LYS A 46 0.51 3.25 10.15
N GLN A 47 1.76 3.29 9.72
CA GLN A 47 2.52 4.53 9.61
C GLN A 47 1.83 5.55 8.68
N GLN A 48 1.25 5.10 7.56
CA GLN A 48 0.51 6.00 6.68
C GLN A 48 -0.72 6.58 7.38
N LEU A 49 -1.50 5.76 8.11
CA LEU A 49 -2.67 6.20 8.87
C LEU A 49 -2.31 7.15 10.01
N ASP A 50 -1.22 6.89 10.73
CA ASP A 50 -0.73 7.76 11.81
C ASP A 50 -0.31 9.15 11.31
N ASN A 51 0.12 9.25 10.05
CA ASN A 51 0.48 10.51 9.38
C ASN A 51 -0.71 11.21 8.70
N ILE A 52 -1.93 10.67 8.78
CA ILE A 52 -3.11 11.35 8.26
C ILE A 52 -3.49 12.45 9.25
N GLU A 53 -3.14 13.68 8.92
CA GLU A 53 -3.67 14.86 9.59
C GLU A 53 -5.06 15.17 9.04
N PHE A 54 -6.04 15.37 9.94
CA PHE A 54 -7.34 15.91 9.57
C PHE A 54 -7.17 17.37 9.19
N VAL A 55 -7.14 17.64 7.89
CA VAL A 55 -7.15 19.02 7.38
C VAL A 55 -8.58 19.52 7.48
N ASP A 56 -8.91 20.15 8.60
CA ASP A 56 -10.16 20.91 8.72
C ASP A 56 -9.97 22.18 7.87
N GLN A 57 -10.29 22.07 6.57
CA GLN A 57 -10.40 23.24 5.68
C GLN A 57 -11.63 24.03 6.09
N HIS A 58 -11.51 24.79 7.17
CA HIS A 58 -12.46 25.83 7.53
C HIS A 58 -11.81 27.20 7.47
N GLU A 59 -11.37 27.58 6.27
CA GLU A 59 -11.25 28.99 5.90
C GLU A 59 -12.31 29.30 4.82
N CYS A 60 -13.57 29.14 5.18
CA CYS A 60 -14.60 30.04 4.67
C CYS A 60 -14.94 31.01 5.80
N SER A 61 -14.11 32.04 5.94
CA SER A 61 -14.60 33.32 6.45
C SER A 61 -15.40 33.94 5.31
N ASP A 62 -16.70 33.64 5.30
CA ASP A 62 -17.70 34.38 4.54
C ASP A 62 -17.57 35.89 4.85
N ASP A 63 -16.90 36.64 3.98
CA ASP A 63 -17.22 38.07 3.76
C ASP A 63 -16.66 38.71 2.47
N CYS A 64 -16.28 37.97 1.43
CA CYS A 64 -15.79 38.61 0.18
C CYS A 64 -16.10 37.78 -1.09
N CYS A 65 -17.38 37.59 -1.40
CA CYS A 65 -17.83 37.24 -2.76
C CYS A 65 -18.76 38.33 -3.31
N HIS A 66 -18.27 39.57 -3.35
CA HIS A 66 -18.90 40.60 -4.18
C HIS A 66 -18.40 40.47 -5.62
N HIS A 67 -19.11 39.65 -6.40
CA HIS A 67 -19.14 39.80 -7.85
C HIS A 67 -19.74 41.18 -8.18
N HIS A 68 -18.90 42.20 -8.36
CA HIS A 68 -19.24 43.36 -9.16
C HIS A 68 -18.51 43.26 -10.49
N HIS A 69 -19.14 42.55 -11.44
CA HIS A 69 -18.95 42.87 -12.85
C HIS A 69 -19.52 44.27 -13.07
N SER A 70 -18.66 45.27 -12.95
CA SER A 70 -18.95 46.60 -13.46
C SER A 70 -18.65 46.59 -14.96
N ARG A 71 -19.61 47.15 -15.68
CA ARG A 71 -19.71 47.32 -17.13
C ARG A 71 -18.43 47.77 -17.83
#